data_AF-A0A967P4G3-F1
#
_entry.id   AF-A0A967P4G3-F1
#
_cell.length_a   1.000
_cell.length_b   1.000
_cell.length_c   1.000
_cell.angle_alpha   90.00
_cell.angle_beta   90.00
_cell.angle_gamma   90.00
#
_symmetry.space_group_name_H-M   'P 1'
#
loop_
_entity.id
_entity.type
_entity.pdbx_description
1 polymer ?
#
loop_
_entity_poly.entity_id
_entity_poly.type
_entity_poly.pdbx_seq_one_letter_code
_entity_poly.pdbx_strand_id
1 'polypeptide(L)'
;ARTEDFSGEEPPASVRFPVVALQAHGAALGLHFYRGTAFPAAYRHDAFVAQHGSWNRSVPVGYRILRVRFDAAGRPTGREVFAEGWLRGRAVSGRPVAIAELDDGSLLVS
;
A
#
# COMPACT_ATOMS: atom_id res chain seq x y z
N ALA A 1 7.19 -10.91 -4.20
CA ALA A 1 7.99 -11.87 -4.98
C ALA A 1 8.82 -12.69 -4.01
N ARG A 2 9.05 -13.96 -4.28
CA ARG A 2 9.99 -14.79 -3.50
C ARG A 2 11.42 -14.24 -3.67
N THR A 3 12.28 -14.49 -2.69
CA THR A 3 13.72 -14.23 -2.85
C THR A 3 14.29 -15.19 -3.90
N GLU A 4 15.42 -14.83 -4.50
CA GLU A 4 16.06 -15.62 -5.57
C GLU A 4 16.31 -17.07 -5.13
N ASP A 5 16.69 -17.26 -3.87
CA ASP A 5 16.97 -18.56 -3.26
C ASP A 5 15.79 -19.55 -3.33
N PHE A 6 14.54 -19.07 -3.42
CA PHE A 6 13.33 -19.90 -3.49
C PHE A 6 12.57 -19.73 -4.82
N SER A 7 13.20 -19.12 -5.82
CA SER A 7 12.56 -18.84 -7.11
C SER A 7 12.22 -20.11 -7.90
N GLY A 8 13.00 -21.18 -7.71
CA GLY A 8 12.80 -22.48 -8.37
C GLY A 8 12.08 -23.55 -7.54
N GLU A 9 11.70 -23.25 -6.30
CA GLU A 9 11.01 -24.23 -5.45
C GLU A 9 9.51 -24.26 -5.73
N GLU A 10 8.90 -25.44 -5.78
CA GLU A 10 7.45 -25.57 -5.83
C GLU A 10 6.85 -25.07 -4.51
N PRO A 11 5.90 -24.11 -4.52
CA PRO A 11 5.12 -23.79 -3.33
C PRO A 11 4.40 -25.03 -2.80
N PRO A 12 4.27 -25.19 -1.46
CA PRO A 12 3.43 -26.23 -0.90
C PRO A 12 2.04 -26.20 -1.53
N ALA A 13 1.48 -27.38 -1.83
CA ALA A 13 0.28 -27.53 -2.66
C ALA A 13 -0.98 -26.79 -2.15
N SER A 14 -0.98 -26.33 -0.90
CA SER A 14 -2.11 -25.65 -0.24
C SER A 14 -1.88 -24.15 0.02
N VAL A 15 -0.94 -23.49 -0.67
CA VAL A 15 -0.68 -22.05 -0.47
C VAL A 15 -1.61 -21.19 -1.30
N ARG A 16 -2.31 -20.26 -0.64
CA ARG A 16 -3.02 -19.17 -1.31
C ARG A 16 -2.10 -17.96 -1.45
N PHE A 17 -1.83 -17.56 -2.69
CA PHE A 17 -1.00 -16.38 -2.95
C PHE A 17 -1.71 -15.08 -2.57
N PRO A 18 -0.94 -14.03 -2.20
CA PRO A 18 -1.49 -12.70 -1.99
C PRO A 18 -2.05 -12.15 -3.30
N VAL A 19 -3.19 -11.46 -3.21
CA VAL A 19 -3.81 -10.78 -4.37
C VAL A 19 -2.97 -9.62 -4.90
N VAL A 20 -2.21 -8.96 -4.02
CA VAL A 20 -1.28 -7.87 -4.34
C VAL A 20 -0.04 -8.02 -3.49
N ALA A 21 1.13 -8.21 -4.13
CA ALA A 21 2.41 -8.20 -3.44
C ALA A 21 2.94 -6.77 -3.33
N LEU A 22 3.33 -6.29 -2.15
CA LEU A 22 3.90 -4.95 -1.92
C LEU A 22 5.44 -4.95 -1.96
N GLN A 23 6.06 -3.77 -2.09
CA GLN A 23 7.51 -3.62 -1.96
C GLN A 23 7.97 -4.14 -0.60
N ALA A 24 9.01 -4.99 -0.60
CA ALA A 24 9.58 -5.55 0.62
C ALA A 24 9.98 -4.45 1.60
N HIS A 25 9.75 -4.70 2.89
CA HIS A 25 10.03 -3.78 4.01
C HIS A 25 9.25 -2.45 4.00
N GLY A 26 8.24 -2.28 3.14
CA GLY A 26 7.39 -1.08 3.16
C GLY A 26 6.55 -0.91 4.44
N ALA A 27 6.36 -1.99 5.21
CA ALA A 27 5.59 -2.03 6.46
C ALA A 27 4.17 -1.42 6.28
N ALA A 28 3.32 -2.11 5.52
CA ALA A 28 1.93 -1.72 5.35
C ALA A 28 1.16 -1.97 6.67
N LEU A 29 0.80 -0.91 7.38
CA LEU A 29 0.13 -0.98 8.68
C LEU A 29 -1.34 -0.54 8.65
N GLY A 30 -1.76 0.15 7.58
CA GLY A 30 -3.13 0.60 7.40
C GLY A 30 -3.62 0.30 5.99
N LEU A 31 -4.90 -0.03 5.89
CA LEU A 31 -5.62 -0.30 4.65
C LEU A 31 -7.03 0.29 4.77
N HIS A 32 -7.46 1.03 3.76
CA HIS A 32 -8.83 1.54 3.69
C HIS A 32 -9.36 1.50 2.26
N PHE A 33 -10.55 0.93 2.06
CA PHE A 33 -11.25 1.00 0.77
C PHE A 33 -12.11 2.26 0.72
N TYR A 34 -11.83 3.11 -0.27
CA TYR A 34 -12.48 4.40 -0.40
C TYR A 34 -13.93 4.28 -0.86
N ARG A 35 -14.83 4.93 -0.12
CA ARG A 35 -16.27 4.88 -0.35
C ARG A 35 -16.86 6.26 -0.67
N GLY A 36 -16.13 7.31 -0.35
CA GLY A 36 -16.54 8.70 -0.52
C GLY A 36 -16.60 9.14 -1.98
N THR A 37 -17.04 10.37 -2.14
CA THR A 37 -17.31 10.96 -3.46
C THR A 37 -16.48 12.21 -3.76
N ALA A 38 -15.65 12.66 -2.82
CA ALA A 38 -14.79 13.83 -2.97
C ALA A 38 -13.67 13.62 -3.99
N PHE A 39 -13.09 12.42 -4.06
CA PHE A 39 -12.13 12.09 -5.11
C PHE A 39 -12.82 11.76 -6.45
N PRO A 40 -12.12 11.90 -7.59
CA PRO A 40 -12.65 11.54 -8.90
C PRO A 40 -13.20 10.10 -8.93
N ALA A 41 -14.21 9.84 -9.77
CA ALA A 41 -14.90 8.55 -9.83
C ALA A 41 -13.97 7.35 -9.96
N ALA A 42 -12.83 7.50 -10.64
CA ALA A 42 -11.82 6.46 -10.79
C ALA A 42 -11.22 5.95 -9.47
N TYR A 43 -11.29 6.71 -8.38
CA TYR A 43 -10.76 6.34 -7.06
C TYR A 43 -11.76 5.56 -6.19
N ARG A 44 -13.03 5.50 -6.61
CA ARG A 44 -14.08 4.85 -5.82
C ARG A 44 -13.84 3.36 -5.81
N HIS A 45 -13.97 2.75 -4.63
CA HIS A 45 -13.69 1.33 -4.38
C HIS A 45 -12.22 0.93 -4.52
N ASP A 46 -11.31 1.87 -4.76
CA ASP A 46 -9.88 1.61 -4.66
C ASP A 46 -9.43 1.54 -3.20
N ALA A 47 -8.32 0.85 -2.97
CA ALA A 47 -7.73 0.76 -1.64
C ALA A 47 -6.56 1.73 -1.47
N PHE A 48 -6.48 2.36 -0.31
CA PHE A 48 -5.34 3.14 0.13
C PHE A 48 -4.59 2.36 1.21
N VAL A 49 -3.27 2.30 1.08
CA VAL A 49 -2.39 1.52 1.97
C VAL A 49 -1.35 2.43 2.59
N ALA A 50 -1.36 2.55 3.91
CA ALA A 50 -0.35 3.30 4.65
C ALA A 50 0.91 2.45 4.85
N GLN A 51 2.01 2.89 4.24
CA GLN A 51 3.33 2.28 4.38
C GLN A 51 4.16 3.07 5.42
N HIS A 52 4.33 2.47 6.59
CA HIS A 52 5.04 3.04 7.74
C HIS A 52 6.55 3.19 7.53
N GLY A 53 7.11 2.46 6.57
CA GLY A 53 8.50 2.59 6.17
C GLY A 53 9.44 1.59 6.82
N SER A 54 10.49 1.26 6.07
CA SER A 54 11.47 0.23 6.41
C SER A 54 12.37 0.64 7.56
N TRP A 55 12.65 -0.31 8.45
CA TRP A 55 13.71 -0.21 9.45
C TRP A 55 14.94 -1.08 9.10
N ASN A 56 14.73 -2.22 8.42
CA ASN A 56 15.79 -3.17 8.07
C ASN A 56 16.12 -3.15 6.56
N ARG A 57 16.60 -2.02 6.06
CA ARG A 57 17.06 -1.88 4.66
C ARG A 57 18.11 -0.77 4.55
N SER A 58 19.15 -0.99 3.76
CA SER A 58 20.23 -0.01 3.55
C SER A 58 19.77 1.27 2.87
N VAL A 59 18.87 1.15 1.89
CA VAL A 59 18.15 2.25 1.25
C VAL A 59 16.71 2.24 1.74
N PRO A 60 16.25 3.23 2.52
CA PRO A 60 14.90 3.22 3.08
C PRO A 60 13.81 3.25 2.00
N VAL A 61 12.68 2.57 2.27
CA VAL A 61 11.49 2.52 1.40
C VAL A 61 10.21 2.60 2.23
N GLY A 62 9.08 2.94 1.59
CA GLY A 62 7.80 3.13 2.27
C GLY A 62 7.60 4.61 2.58
N TYR A 63 7.17 4.95 3.80
CA TYR A 63 6.95 6.34 4.23
C TYR A 63 5.97 7.08 3.30
N ARG A 64 4.88 6.40 2.93
CA ARG A 64 3.96 6.85 1.87
C ARG A 64 2.59 6.19 1.98
N ILE A 65 1.64 6.73 1.22
CA ILE A 65 0.35 6.10 0.93
C ILE A 65 0.40 5.54 -0.49
N LEU A 66 0.11 4.26 -0.65
CA LEU A 66 -0.15 3.66 -1.95
C LEU A 66 -1.64 3.64 -2.24
N ARG A 67 -2.00 3.81 -3.51
CA ARG A 67 -3.32 3.45 -4.04
C ARG A 67 -3.22 2.14 -4.80
N VAL A 68 -4.14 1.22 -4.55
CA VAL A 68 -4.33 -0.02 -5.31
C VAL A 68 -5.66 0.11 -6.05
N ARG A 69 -5.59 0.01 -7.38
CA ARG A 69 -6.74 0.14 -8.27
C ARG A 69 -7.46 -1.18 -8.42
N PHE A 70 -8.78 -1.15 -8.46
CA PHE A 70 -9.62 -2.34 -8.68
C PHE A 70 -10.55 -2.16 -9.88
N ASP A 71 -10.86 -3.26 -10.56
CA ASP A 71 -11.94 -3.29 -11.55
C ASP A 71 -13.30 -3.58 -10.92
N ALA A 72 -14.36 -3.55 -11.73
CA ALA A 72 -15.73 -3.77 -11.27
C ALA A 72 -15.98 -5.18 -10.70
N ALA A 73 -15.10 -6.15 -11.00
CA ALA A 73 -15.14 -7.50 -10.44
C ALA A 73 -14.32 -7.63 -9.14
N GLY A 74 -13.78 -6.53 -8.62
CA GLY A 74 -12.96 -6.51 -7.41
C GLY A 74 -11.55 -7.07 -7.62
N ARG A 75 -11.06 -7.14 -8.86
CA ARG A 75 -9.69 -7.61 -9.15
C ARG A 75 -8.72 -6.43 -9.18
N PRO A 76 -7.53 -6.55 -8.55
CA PRO A 76 -6.55 -5.47 -8.58
C PRO A 76 -5.97 -5.31 -9.99
N THR A 77 -5.95 -4.09 -10.50
CA THR A 77 -5.46 -3.75 -11.86
C THR A 77 -4.13 -3.01 -11.84
N GLY A 78 -3.69 -2.54 -10.68
CA GLY A 78 -2.40 -1.90 -10.51
C GLY A 78 -2.27 -1.17 -9.17
N ARG A 79 -1.12 -0.53 -8.98
CA ARG A 79 -0.82 0.26 -7.80
C ARG A 79 0.06 1.45 -8.16
N GLU A 80 -0.07 2.53 -7.40
CA GLU A 80 0.71 3.75 -7.57
C GLU A 80 0.94 4.45 -6.23
N VAL A 81 1.93 5.33 -6.18
CA VAL A 81 2.11 6.23 -5.04
C VAL A 81 1.03 7.29 -5.11
N PHE A 82 0.23 7.40 -4.04
CA PHE A 82 -0.80 8.43 -3.92
C PHE A 82 -0.27 9.66 -3.20
N ALA A 83 0.44 9.46 -2.09
CA ALA A 83 1.06 10.54 -1.32
C ALA A 83 2.40 10.07 -0.76
N GLU A 84 3.42 10.92 -0.84
CA GLU A 84 4.75 10.68 -0.27
C GLU A 84 5.41 12.00 0.16
N GLY A 85 6.63 11.93 0.69
CA GLY A 85 7.40 13.10 1.11
C GLY A 85 7.76 13.09 2.60
N TRP A 86 7.29 12.10 3.36
CA TRP A 86 7.69 11.86 4.74
C TRP A 86 9.12 11.33 4.90
N LEU A 87 9.73 10.87 3.81
CA LEU A 87 11.14 10.53 3.72
C LEU A 87 11.81 11.44 2.69
N ARG A 88 12.83 12.18 3.12
CA ARG A 88 13.69 12.98 2.23
C ARG A 88 15.15 12.60 2.49
N GLY A 89 15.73 11.84 1.57
CA GLY A 89 17.02 11.19 1.81
C GLY A 89 16.92 10.19 2.97
N ARG A 90 17.48 10.57 4.13
CA ARG A 90 17.37 9.82 5.39
C ARG A 90 16.56 10.54 6.48
N ALA A 91 16.13 11.77 6.22
CA ALA A 91 15.31 12.52 7.16
C ALA A 91 13.87 12.01 7.11
N VAL A 92 13.32 11.65 8.27
CA VAL A 92 11.95 11.15 8.42
C VAL A 92 11.12 12.21 9.15
N SER A 93 10.09 12.73 8.50
CA SER A 93 9.14 13.69 9.10
C SER A 93 7.82 13.05 9.52
N GLY A 94 7.57 11.78 9.16
CA GLY A 94 6.42 11.02 9.63
C GLY A 94 6.44 9.58 9.14
N ARG A 95 5.57 8.74 9.71
CA ARG A 95 5.49 7.32 9.41
C ARG A 95 4.02 6.89 9.38
N PRO A 96 3.39 6.86 8.20
CA PRO A 96 1.97 6.56 8.09
C PRO A 96 1.60 5.19 8.71
N VAL A 97 0.54 5.15 9.51
CA VAL A 97 0.01 3.96 10.18
C VAL A 97 -1.44 3.70 9.75
N ALA A 98 -2.38 4.56 10.13
CA ALA A 98 -3.81 4.36 9.89
C ALA A 98 -4.34 5.33 8.83
N ILE A 99 -5.44 4.93 8.19
CA ILE A 99 -6.22 5.76 7.27
C ILE A 99 -7.67 5.70 7.76
N ALA A 100 -8.28 6.87 7.93
CA ALA A 100 -9.70 6.99 8.21
C ALA A 100 -10.36 7.90 7.17
N GLU A 101 -11.60 7.60 6.82
CA GLU A 101 -12.41 8.42 5.91
C GLU A 101 -13.46 9.18 6.71
N LEU A 102 -13.57 10.48 6.47
CA LEU A 102 -14.62 11.34 7.00
C LEU A 102 -15.87 11.28 6.11
N ASP A 103 -17.01 11.73 6.64
CA ASP A 103 -18.30 11.70 5.93
C ASP A 103 -18.29 12.50 4.61
N ASP A 104 -17.44 13.52 4.51
CA ASP A 104 -17.25 14.30 3.28
C ASP A 104 -16.38 13.59 2.22
N GLY A 105 -15.81 12.43 2.55
CA GLY A 105 -14.90 11.67 1.71
C GLY A 105 -13.44 12.13 1.77
N SER A 106 -13.07 12.97 2.73
CA SER A 106 -11.68 13.30 3.04
C SER A 106 -10.98 12.12 3.74
N LEU A 107 -9.68 11.94 3.47
CA LEU A 107 -8.85 10.92 4.15
C LEU A 107 -7.95 11.56 5.21
N LEU A 108 -8.03 11.04 6.43
CA LEU A 108 -7.11 11.32 7.53
C LEU A 108 -6.01 10.26 7.57
N VAL A 109 -4.79 10.69 7.86
CA VAL A 109 -3.60 9.84 7.97
C VAL A 109 -2.88 10.16 9.27
N SER A 110 -2.55 9.13 10.05
CA SER A 110 -1.67 9.20 11.22
C SER A 110 -0.27 8.72 10.88
#